data_AF-A0AAW8G7G5-F1
#
_entry.id   AF-A0AAW8G7G5-F1
#
_cell.length_a   1.000
_cell.length_b   1.000
_cell.length_c   1.000
_cell.angle_alpha   90.00
_cell.angle_beta   90.00
_cell.angle_gamma   90.00
#
_symmetry.space_group_name_H-M   'P 1'
#
loop_
_entity.id
_entity.type
_entity.pdbx_description
1 polymer ?
#
loop_
_entity_poly.entity_id
_entity_poly.type
_entity_poly.pdbx_seq_one_letter_code
_entity_poly.pdbx_strand_id
1 'polypeptide(L)'
;MKKYNFRFVHDPENQNIGLTTDEINVFQKELNLKFPEAYKLYLQTAGKNSNVFPVEGNSEKLKRIQEELRAELEQLELPENKNVFCLRKDNYYCNYFQRNFESYLFFNLYEDAKNPKLYLLDEICINEGWNAFQKQVTEKDDFVSFINHKTGEKYGISMGQHIKNIPLYIISLPITIAVLTILAFQVIKEKIVNK
;
A
#
# COMPACT_ATOMS: atom_id res chain seq x y z
N MET A 1 13.35 19.01 10.37
CA MET A 1 13.15 18.05 9.26
C MET A 1 11.65 17.86 9.08
N LYS A 2 11.12 17.97 7.84
CA LYS A 2 9.74 17.53 7.59
C LYS A 2 9.68 16.05 7.97
N LYS A 3 8.85 15.70 8.95
CA LYS A 3 8.74 14.33 9.45
C LYS A 3 7.82 13.60 8.47
N TYR A 4 8.38 12.74 7.61
CA TYR A 4 7.54 11.81 6.85
C TYR A 4 6.90 10.85 7.86
N ASN A 5 5.57 10.80 7.88
CA ASN A 5 4.81 10.09 8.91
C ASN A 5 4.63 8.62 8.54
N PHE A 6 5.73 7.88 8.40
CA PHE A 6 5.70 6.43 8.27
C PHE A 6 5.19 5.78 9.55
N ARG A 7 4.27 4.82 9.42
CA ARG A 7 3.73 3.99 10.51
C ARG A 7 4.53 2.70 10.60
N PHE A 8 5.80 2.78 11.01
CA PHE A 8 6.59 1.57 11.23
C PHE A 8 6.08 0.80 12.45
N VAL A 9 6.08 -0.52 12.35
CA VAL A 9 5.64 -1.44 13.41
C VAL A 9 6.83 -2.23 13.90
N HIS A 10 6.96 -2.35 15.21
CA HIS A 10 7.93 -3.24 15.83
C HIS A 10 7.33 -4.64 15.89
N ASP A 11 7.91 -5.56 15.12
CA ASP A 11 7.50 -6.96 15.02
C ASP A 11 8.70 -7.84 15.44
N PRO A 12 8.67 -8.47 16.63
CA PRO A 12 9.82 -9.17 17.21
C PRO A 12 10.37 -10.29 16.31
N GLU A 13 9.54 -10.89 15.48
CA GLU A 13 9.93 -12.00 14.59
C GLU A 13 10.39 -11.50 13.22
N ASN A 14 9.96 -10.30 12.81
CA ASN A 14 10.34 -9.69 11.54
C ASN A 14 10.61 -8.19 11.72
N GLN A 15 11.83 -7.85 12.13
CA GLN A 15 12.22 -6.48 12.44
C GLN A 15 12.55 -5.68 11.18
N ASN A 16 12.20 -4.39 11.18
CA ASN A 16 12.73 -3.46 10.18
C ASN A 16 14.23 -3.24 10.44
N ILE A 17 15.05 -3.43 9.41
CA ILE A 17 16.49 -3.21 9.44
C ILE A 17 16.85 -2.22 8.33
N GLY A 18 17.50 -1.12 8.73
CA GLY A 18 17.87 -0.04 7.83
C GLY A 18 19.18 -0.25 7.07
N LEU A 19 19.31 0.43 5.94
CA LEU A 19 20.56 0.69 5.26
C LEU A 19 21.25 1.90 5.88
N THR A 20 22.58 1.88 5.91
CA THR A 20 23.39 3.05 6.26
C THR A 20 23.36 4.07 5.13
N THR A 21 23.71 5.32 5.45
CA THR A 21 23.83 6.39 4.45
C THR A 21 24.84 6.05 3.35
N ASP A 22 25.94 5.36 3.70
CA ASP A 22 26.96 4.95 2.73
C ASP A 22 26.44 3.89 1.75
N GLU A 23 25.71 2.88 2.25
CA GLU A 23 25.05 1.89 1.39
C GLU A 23 24.05 2.54 0.42
N ILE A 24 23.25 3.50 0.91
CA ILE A 24 22.31 4.25 0.07
C ILE A 24 23.05 5.09 -0.99
N ASN A 25 24.17 5.71 -0.62
CA ASN A 25 25.00 6.48 -1.55
C ASN A 25 25.61 5.59 -2.64
N VAL A 26 26.02 4.36 -2.30
CA VAL A 26 26.49 3.37 -3.28
C VAL A 26 25.38 3.06 -4.29
N PHE A 27 24.15 2.75 -3.83
CA PHE A 27 23.03 2.49 -4.75
C PHE A 27 22.74 3.68 -5.68
N GLN A 28 22.68 4.89 -5.15
CA GLN A 28 22.44 6.09 -5.96
C GLN A 28 23.53 6.29 -7.02
N LYS A 29 24.80 6.06 -6.65
CA LYS A 29 25.93 6.17 -7.58
C LYS A 29 25.89 5.10 -8.66
N GLU A 30 25.62 3.85 -8.26
CA GLU A 30 25.56 2.72 -9.18
C GLU A 30 24.42 2.82 -10.19
N LEU A 31 23.28 3.35 -9.77
CA LEU A 31 22.12 3.57 -10.64
C LEU A 31 22.19 4.90 -11.40
N ASN A 32 23.13 5.78 -11.03
CA ASN A 32 23.20 7.16 -11.49
C ASN A 32 21.87 7.92 -11.30
N LEU A 33 21.24 7.75 -10.14
CA LEU A 33 19.94 8.33 -9.81
C LEU A 33 19.98 8.98 -8.42
N LYS A 34 19.19 10.04 -8.23
CA LYS A 34 18.97 10.65 -6.91
C LYS A 34 17.68 10.10 -6.33
N PHE A 35 17.76 9.53 -5.14
CA PHE A 35 16.60 9.00 -4.45
C PHE A 35 15.81 10.11 -3.75
N PRO A 36 14.47 10.06 -3.83
CA PRO A 36 13.62 10.99 -3.10
C PRO A 36 13.81 10.88 -1.58
N GLU A 37 13.58 11.99 -0.87
CA GLU A 37 13.84 12.05 0.58
C GLU A 37 13.05 11.03 1.40
N ALA A 38 11.75 10.87 1.10
CA ALA A 38 10.89 9.89 1.77
C ALA A 38 11.41 8.45 1.57
N TYR A 39 11.87 8.13 0.35
CA TYR A 39 12.43 6.82 0.04
C TYR A 39 13.75 6.59 0.77
N LYS A 40 14.65 7.58 0.83
CA LYS A 40 15.88 7.48 1.63
C LYS A 40 15.60 7.23 3.11
N LEU A 41 14.66 7.94 3.71
CA LEU A 41 14.28 7.72 5.10
C LEU A 41 13.73 6.31 5.33
N TYR A 42 12.92 5.82 4.39
CA TYR A 42 12.43 4.46 4.41
C TYR A 42 13.58 3.44 4.33
N LEU A 43 14.52 3.61 3.40
CA LEU A 43 15.70 2.75 3.30
C LEU A 43 16.55 2.78 4.58
N GLN A 44 16.72 3.95 5.20
CA GLN A 44 17.43 4.09 6.48
C GLN A 44 16.75 3.37 7.65
N THR A 45 15.45 3.08 7.53
CA THR A 45 14.69 2.41 8.58
C THR A 45 14.47 0.92 8.30
N ALA A 46 14.25 0.55 7.04
CA ALA A 46 13.76 -0.76 6.63
C ALA A 46 14.35 -1.26 5.28
N GLY A 47 15.46 -0.67 4.82
CA GLY A 47 16.04 -0.98 3.50
C GLY A 47 16.78 -2.31 3.40
N LYS A 48 17.33 -2.85 4.49
CA LYS A 48 17.95 -4.20 4.52
C LYS A 48 16.91 -5.28 4.72
N ASN A 49 15.97 -5.03 5.63
CA ASN A 49 14.80 -5.85 5.82
C ASN A 49 13.62 -4.94 6.13
N SER A 50 12.52 -5.15 5.42
CA SER A 50 11.26 -4.50 5.73
C SER A 50 10.23 -5.55 6.06
N ASN A 51 9.58 -5.34 7.19
CA ASN A 51 8.48 -6.18 7.60
C ASN A 51 7.18 -5.87 6.87
N VAL A 52 7.11 -4.81 6.05
CA VAL A 52 5.90 -4.45 5.30
C VAL A 52 6.13 -4.57 3.80
N PHE A 53 7.21 -3.97 3.30
CA PHE A 53 7.48 -3.86 1.87
C PHE A 53 8.98 -4.08 1.61
N PRO A 54 9.40 -5.32 1.31
CA PRO A 54 10.79 -5.59 1.01
C PRO A 54 11.20 -4.87 -0.28
N VAL A 55 12.38 -4.26 -0.23
CA VAL A 55 13.01 -3.59 -1.38
C VAL A 55 14.11 -4.49 -1.94
N GLU A 56 14.42 -4.33 -3.22
CA GLU A 56 15.53 -5.06 -3.84
C GLU A 56 16.86 -4.53 -3.30
N GLY A 57 17.62 -5.40 -2.63
CA GLY A 57 18.93 -5.08 -2.06
C GLY A 57 20.10 -5.41 -2.99
N ASN A 58 19.87 -6.16 -4.08
CA ASN A 58 20.90 -6.48 -5.05
C ASN A 58 20.97 -5.40 -6.14
N SER A 59 22.10 -4.69 -6.23
CA SER A 59 22.27 -3.58 -7.16
C SER A 59 22.29 -4.00 -8.63
N GLU A 60 22.81 -5.18 -8.96
CA GLU A 60 22.76 -5.73 -10.32
C GLU A 60 21.33 -6.05 -10.74
N LYS A 61 20.55 -6.63 -9.83
CA LYS A 61 19.13 -6.91 -10.08
C LYS A 61 18.33 -5.61 -10.21
N LEU A 62 18.58 -4.61 -9.36
CA LEU A 62 18.00 -3.27 -9.49
C LEU A 62 18.31 -2.64 -10.86
N LYS A 63 19.56 -2.69 -11.32
CA LYS A 63 19.97 -2.20 -12.64
C LYS A 63 19.20 -2.92 -13.75
N ARG A 64 19.11 -4.24 -13.69
CA ARG A 64 18.40 -5.03 -14.69
C ARG A 64 16.91 -4.67 -14.75
N ILE A 65 16.20 -4.63 -13.62
CA ILE A 65 14.77 -4.28 -13.62
C ILE A 65 14.53 -2.82 -14.01
N GLN A 66 15.51 -1.94 -13.77
CA GLN A 66 15.47 -0.54 -14.19
C GLN A 66 15.58 -0.39 -15.72
N GLU A 67 16.44 -1.19 -16.35
CA GLU A 67 16.58 -1.25 -17.81
C GLU A 67 15.35 -1.87 -18.47
N GLU A 68 14.86 -2.98 -17.92
CA GLU A 68 13.61 -3.62 -18.38
C GLU A 68 12.43 -2.64 -18.33
N LEU A 69 12.22 -1.95 -17.20
CA LEU A 69 11.16 -0.95 -17.07
C LEU A 69 11.29 0.16 -18.13
N ARG A 70 12.51 0.66 -18.40
CA ARG A 70 12.71 1.72 -19.39
C ARG A 70 12.35 1.26 -20.80
N ALA A 71 12.72 0.04 -21.16
CA ALA A 71 12.38 -0.54 -22.47
C ALA A 71 10.86 -0.70 -22.63
N GLU A 72 10.18 -1.15 -21.58
CA GLU A 72 8.72 -1.28 -21.55
C GLU A 72 8.02 0.08 -21.71
N LEU A 73 8.50 1.07 -20.97
CA LEU A 73 8.00 2.43 -21.00
C LEU A 73 8.26 3.14 -22.34
N GLU A 74 9.37 2.87 -23.01
CA GLU A 74 9.65 3.36 -24.37
C GLU A 74 8.66 2.81 -25.41
N GLN A 75 8.27 1.54 -25.29
CA GLN A 75 7.27 0.92 -26.17
C GLN A 75 5.87 1.55 -26.02
N LEU A 76 5.59 2.13 -24.86
CA LEU A 76 4.33 2.86 -24.59
C LEU A 76 4.39 4.33 -25.03
N GLU A 77 5.49 4.78 -25.63
CA GLU A 77 5.70 6.14 -26.13
C GLU A 77 5.46 7.25 -25.08
N LEU A 78 5.63 6.99 -23.77
CA LEU A 78 5.39 8.04 -22.77
C LEU A 78 6.62 8.99 -22.69
N PRO A 79 6.43 10.30 -22.85
CA PRO A 79 7.52 11.26 -23.12
C PRO A 79 8.44 11.58 -21.94
N GLU A 80 8.13 11.15 -20.70
CA GLU A 80 8.86 11.54 -19.47
C GLU A 80 9.74 10.42 -18.87
N ASN A 81 9.84 9.27 -19.54
CA ASN A 81 10.24 7.99 -18.92
C ASN A 81 11.74 7.79 -18.63
N LYS A 82 12.61 8.75 -18.95
CA LYS A 82 14.07 8.55 -18.80
C LYS A 82 14.53 8.65 -17.35
N ASN A 83 13.84 9.43 -16.52
CA ASN A 83 14.20 9.64 -15.12
C ASN A 83 13.21 8.93 -14.18
N VAL A 84 13.04 7.63 -14.39
CA VAL A 84 12.24 6.77 -13.51
C VAL A 84 13.14 5.93 -12.62
N PHE A 85 12.65 5.56 -11.44
CA PHE A 85 13.30 4.59 -10.55
C PHE A 85 12.37 3.42 -10.26
N CYS A 86 12.77 2.21 -10.68
CA CYS A 86 12.05 0.96 -10.40
C CYS A 86 12.38 0.47 -8.99
N LEU A 87 11.38 0.43 -8.11
CA LEU A 87 11.55 -0.09 -6.75
C LEU A 87 11.56 -1.61 -6.74
N ARG A 88 10.69 -2.22 -7.56
CA ARG A 88 10.40 -3.65 -7.54
C ARG A 88 9.74 -4.09 -8.83
N LYS A 89 10.10 -5.29 -9.26
CA LYS A 89 9.39 -6.07 -10.28
C LYS A 89 8.74 -7.28 -9.61
N ASP A 90 7.46 -7.49 -9.85
CA ASP A 90 6.68 -8.59 -9.33
C ASP A 90 6.14 -9.46 -10.46
N ASN A 91 6.28 -10.78 -10.30
CA ASN A 91 5.76 -11.77 -11.22
C ASN A 91 4.76 -12.66 -10.49
N TYR A 92 3.57 -12.84 -11.05
CA TYR A 92 2.54 -13.70 -10.45
C TYR A 92 1.80 -14.49 -11.52
N TYR A 93 1.37 -15.70 -11.17
CA TYR A 93 0.54 -16.53 -12.04
C TYR A 93 -0.94 -16.30 -11.73
N CYS A 94 -1.73 -15.91 -12.73
CA CYS A 94 -3.17 -15.83 -12.58
C CYS A 94 -3.81 -17.14 -13.05
N ASN A 95 -4.41 -17.87 -12.11
CA ASN A 95 -5.09 -19.14 -12.41
C ASN A 95 -6.24 -18.98 -13.41
N TYR A 96 -6.97 -17.86 -13.35
CA TYR A 96 -8.12 -17.62 -14.23
C TYR A 96 -7.70 -17.52 -15.71
N PHE A 97 -6.61 -16.81 -15.99
CA PHE A 97 -6.07 -16.65 -17.35
C PHE A 97 -4.98 -17.68 -17.71
N GLN A 98 -4.64 -18.58 -16.77
CA GLN A 98 -3.58 -19.59 -16.89
C GLN A 98 -2.23 -19.05 -17.40
N ARG A 99 -1.86 -17.82 -17.04
CA ARG A 99 -0.63 -17.17 -17.49
C ARG A 99 0.07 -16.39 -16.40
N ASN A 100 1.35 -16.15 -16.61
CA ASN A 100 2.13 -15.23 -15.80
C ASN A 100 1.87 -13.78 -16.22
N PHE A 101 1.88 -12.92 -15.21
CA PHE A 101 1.81 -11.48 -15.32
C PHE A 101 3.02 -10.88 -14.64
N GLU A 102 3.50 -9.79 -15.21
CA GLU A 102 4.57 -8.99 -14.64
C GLU A 102 4.04 -7.60 -14.29
N SER A 103 4.57 -7.03 -13.23
CA SER A 103 4.26 -5.66 -12.85
C SER A 103 5.50 -4.96 -12.31
N TYR A 104 5.57 -3.65 -12.56
CA TYR A 104 6.67 -2.80 -12.13
C TYR A 104 6.12 -1.68 -11.26
N LEU A 105 6.66 -1.56 -10.05
CA LEU A 105 6.35 -0.45 -9.16
C LEU A 105 7.51 0.55 -9.19
N PHE A 106 7.23 1.79 -9.57
CA PHE A 106 8.28 2.78 -9.84
C PHE A 106 7.90 4.21 -9.44
N PHE A 107 8.90 5.09 -9.39
CA PHE A 107 8.74 6.53 -9.25
C PHE A 107 9.01 7.24 -10.58
N ASN A 108 8.26 8.29 -10.88
CA ASN A 108 8.71 9.36 -11.78
C ASN A 108 9.52 10.37 -10.96
N LEU A 109 10.82 10.49 -11.22
CA LEU A 109 11.71 11.35 -10.43
C LEU A 109 11.66 12.83 -10.86
N TYR A 110 10.88 13.20 -11.87
CA TYR A 110 10.70 14.61 -12.28
C TYR A 110 9.69 15.37 -11.41
N GLU A 111 8.70 14.70 -10.81
CA GLU A 111 7.52 15.35 -10.22
C GLU A 111 7.78 15.91 -8.82
N ASP A 112 8.24 15.08 -7.88
CA ASP A 112 8.58 15.51 -6.52
C ASP A 112 9.79 14.76 -5.96
N ALA A 113 10.86 15.51 -5.66
CA ALA A 113 12.07 15.00 -5.04
C ALA A 113 11.91 14.67 -3.53
N LYS A 114 10.80 15.07 -2.90
CA LYS A 114 10.54 14.84 -1.46
C LYS A 114 9.73 13.58 -1.23
N ASN A 115 8.49 13.54 -1.71
CA ASN A 115 7.60 12.40 -1.56
C ASN A 115 6.96 12.05 -2.91
N PRO A 116 7.62 11.18 -3.71
CA PRO A 116 7.19 10.91 -5.07
C PRO A 116 5.87 10.15 -5.06
N LYS A 117 5.08 10.36 -6.12
CA LYS A 117 3.99 9.45 -6.46
C LYS A 117 4.54 8.10 -6.90
N LEU A 118 3.79 7.05 -6.62
CA LEU A 118 4.06 5.73 -7.16
C LEU A 118 3.28 5.50 -8.45
N TYR A 119 3.91 4.76 -9.35
CA TYR A 119 3.31 4.29 -10.57
C TYR A 119 3.42 2.78 -10.64
N LEU A 120 2.36 2.15 -11.14
CA LEU A 120 2.32 0.73 -11.43
C LEU A 120 2.20 0.56 -12.94
N LEU A 121 3.18 -0.10 -13.55
CA LEU A 121 3.03 -0.65 -14.89
C LEU A 121 2.62 -2.10 -14.76
N ASP A 122 1.46 -2.46 -15.27
CA ASP A 122 0.93 -3.83 -15.28
C ASP A 122 0.16 -4.11 -16.59
N GLU A 123 -0.31 -5.35 -16.75
CA GLU A 123 -1.18 -5.73 -17.86
C GLU A 123 -2.64 -5.80 -17.37
N ILE A 124 -3.53 -5.09 -18.07
CA ILE A 124 -4.98 -5.16 -17.85
C ILE A 124 -5.63 -6.00 -18.94
N CYS A 125 -6.63 -6.81 -18.57
CA CYS A 125 -7.44 -7.53 -19.54
C CYS A 125 -8.40 -6.55 -20.23
N ILE A 126 -8.27 -6.42 -21.55
CA ILE A 126 -9.16 -5.58 -22.37
C ILE A 126 -10.26 -6.39 -23.05
N ASN A 127 -10.06 -7.71 -23.18
CA ASN A 127 -11.08 -8.63 -23.68
C ASN A 127 -10.82 -10.05 -23.18
N GLU A 128 -11.70 -10.55 -22.29
CA GLU A 128 -11.60 -11.89 -21.73
C GLU A 128 -11.81 -12.98 -22.79
N GLY A 129 -12.78 -12.81 -23.69
CA GLY A 129 -13.12 -13.82 -24.70
C GLY A 129 -11.99 -14.10 -25.69
N TRP A 130 -11.09 -13.14 -25.87
CA TRP A 130 -9.93 -13.25 -26.77
C TRP A 130 -8.60 -13.37 -26.01
N ASN A 131 -8.63 -13.42 -24.67
CA ASN A 131 -7.43 -13.31 -23.83
C ASN A 131 -6.53 -12.15 -24.25
N ALA A 132 -7.13 -10.99 -24.57
CA ALA A 132 -6.39 -9.81 -25.00
C ALA A 132 -6.05 -8.93 -23.79
N PHE A 133 -4.79 -8.51 -23.72
CA PHE A 133 -4.24 -7.71 -22.65
C PHE A 133 -3.51 -6.49 -23.19
N GLN A 134 -3.48 -5.44 -22.40
CA GLN A 134 -2.75 -4.23 -22.71
C GLN A 134 -1.95 -3.78 -21.49
N LYS A 135 -0.69 -3.39 -21.73
CA LYS A 135 0.13 -2.75 -20.70
C LYS A 135 -0.41 -1.35 -20.42
N GLN A 136 -0.55 -1.03 -19.15
CA GLN A 136 -1.05 0.26 -18.69
C GLN A 136 -0.20 0.77 -17.53
N VAL A 137 0.05 2.08 -17.52
CA VAL A 137 0.60 2.78 -16.35
C VAL A 137 -0.55 3.36 -15.54
N THR A 138 -0.60 3.01 -14.26
CA THR A 138 -1.58 3.50 -13.30
C THR A 138 -0.88 4.30 -12.20
N GLU A 139 -1.27 5.55 -12.01
CA GLU A 139 -0.85 6.36 -10.86
C GLU A 139 -1.43 5.78 -9.56
N LYS A 140 -0.61 5.72 -8.51
CA LYS A 140 -0.97 5.29 -7.16
C LYS A 140 -0.74 6.44 -6.18
N ASP A 141 -1.04 6.20 -4.91
CA ASP A 141 -0.76 7.15 -3.83
C ASP A 141 0.73 7.52 -3.74
N ASP A 142 1.02 8.60 -3.02
CA ASP A 142 2.40 8.94 -2.66
C ASP A 142 3.06 7.81 -1.85
N PHE A 143 4.40 7.76 -1.91
CA PHE A 143 5.16 6.66 -1.32
C PHE A 143 4.88 6.45 0.18
N VAL A 144 4.76 7.52 0.96
CA VAL A 144 4.46 7.42 2.40
C VAL A 144 3.07 6.83 2.63
N SER A 145 2.07 7.32 1.90
CA SER A 145 0.70 6.82 1.97
C SER A 145 0.60 5.35 1.58
N PHE A 146 1.29 4.95 0.50
CA PHE A 146 1.37 3.56 0.07
C PHE A 146 1.97 2.63 1.15
N ILE A 147 3.12 3.00 1.73
CA ILE A 147 3.73 2.21 2.80
C ILE A 147 2.79 2.11 4.00
N ASN A 148 2.17 3.22 4.40
CA ASN A 148 1.22 3.24 5.51
C ASN A 148 -0.01 2.35 5.26
N HIS A 149 -0.51 2.33 4.03
CA HIS A 149 -1.59 1.44 3.63
C HIS A 149 -1.14 -0.03 3.74
N LYS A 150 0.03 -0.38 3.20
CA LYS A 150 0.59 -1.75 3.29
C LYS A 150 0.82 -2.18 4.74
N THR A 151 1.29 -1.30 5.61
CA THR A 151 1.39 -1.57 7.05
C THR A 151 0.00 -1.85 7.63
N GLY A 152 -0.98 -1.04 7.27
CA GLY A 152 -2.37 -1.19 7.69
C GLY A 152 -2.98 -2.54 7.29
N GLU A 153 -2.77 -2.96 6.05
CA GLU A 153 -3.21 -4.28 5.54
C GLU A 153 -2.54 -5.43 6.31
N LYS A 154 -1.23 -5.36 6.53
CA LYS A 154 -0.48 -6.45 7.17
C LYS A 154 -0.73 -6.58 8.67
N TYR A 155 -0.76 -5.46 9.38
CA TYR A 155 -0.84 -5.44 10.85
C TYR A 155 -2.22 -5.04 11.39
N GLY A 156 -3.21 -4.83 10.52
CA GLY A 156 -4.58 -4.44 10.90
C GLY A 156 -4.70 -3.01 11.45
N ILE A 157 -3.66 -2.19 11.27
CA ILE A 157 -3.58 -0.83 11.86
C ILE A 157 -4.49 0.17 11.12
N SER A 158 -5.08 -0.17 9.95
CA SER A 158 -5.83 0.79 9.13
C SER A 158 -7.38 0.78 9.22
N MET A 159 -8.05 -0.17 9.90
CA MET A 159 -9.52 -0.10 10.07
C MET A 159 -10.07 -0.61 11.41
N GLY A 160 -9.24 -1.18 12.29
CA GLY A 160 -9.70 -1.73 13.58
C GLY A 160 -10.13 -0.71 14.63
N GLN A 161 -9.85 0.60 14.44
CA GLN A 161 -10.23 1.65 15.39
C GLN A 161 -11.55 2.35 15.08
N HIS A 162 -12.05 2.29 13.84
CA HIS A 162 -13.37 2.87 13.49
C HIS A 162 -14.51 1.86 13.58
N ILE A 163 -14.24 0.56 13.51
CA ILE A 163 -15.27 -0.49 13.67
C ILE A 163 -15.53 -0.82 15.15
N LYS A 164 -14.60 -0.48 16.07
CA LYS A 164 -14.81 -0.73 17.51
C LYS A 164 -15.95 0.08 18.14
N ASN A 165 -16.48 1.10 17.44
CA ASN A 165 -17.55 1.96 17.97
C ASN A 165 -18.81 2.04 17.09
N ILE A 166 -19.03 1.11 16.15
CA ILE A 166 -20.26 1.05 15.33
C ILE A 166 -20.85 -0.39 15.34
N PRO A 167 -21.93 -0.68 16.09
CA PRO A 167 -22.07 -0.35 17.50
C PRO A 167 -22.85 -1.41 18.32
N LEU A 168 -22.49 -1.55 19.60
CA LEU A 168 -23.37 -2.13 20.64
C LEU A 168 -24.76 -1.44 20.69
N TYR A 169 -24.86 -0.19 20.22
CA TYR A 169 -26.12 0.55 20.05
C TYR A 169 -27.12 -0.10 19.08
N ILE A 170 -26.69 -0.78 18.01
CA ILE A 170 -27.63 -1.44 17.07
C ILE A 170 -28.26 -2.68 17.74
N ILE A 171 -27.51 -3.37 18.60
CA ILE A 171 -28.01 -4.54 19.35
C ILE A 171 -28.82 -4.09 20.58
N SER A 172 -28.46 -2.98 21.24
CA SER A 172 -29.15 -2.52 22.45
C SER A 172 -30.46 -1.78 22.17
N LEU A 173 -30.64 -1.18 20.98
CA LEU A 173 -31.87 -0.46 20.62
C LEU A 173 -33.14 -1.34 20.70
N PRO A 174 -33.21 -2.54 20.07
CA PRO A 174 -34.38 -3.40 20.16
C PRO A 174 -34.64 -3.91 21.58
N ILE A 175 -33.59 -4.18 22.37
CA ILE A 175 -33.71 -4.61 23.77
C ILE A 175 -34.32 -3.47 24.63
N THR A 176 -33.86 -2.24 24.43
CA THR A 176 -34.34 -1.07 25.18
C THR A 176 -35.82 -0.79 24.87
N ILE A 177 -36.23 -0.90 23.60
CA ILE A 177 -37.64 -0.75 23.18
C ILE A 177 -38.53 -1.85 23.80
N ALA A 178 -38.05 -3.09 23.86
CA ALA A 178 -38.78 -4.19 24.49
C ALA A 178 -38.95 -3.99 26.00
N VAL A 179 -37.91 -3.52 26.70
CA VAL A 179 -38.00 -3.23 28.14
C VAL A 179 -38.95 -2.07 28.43
N LEU A 180 -38.90 -0.99 27.63
CA LEU A 180 -39.80 0.15 27.80
C LEU A 180 -41.27 -0.20 27.55
N THR A 181 -41.56 -1.06 26.57
CA THR A 181 -42.93 -1.52 26.32
C THR A 181 -43.46 -2.40 27.46
N ILE A 182 -42.63 -3.30 28.02
CA ILE A 182 -43.00 -4.10 29.19
C ILE A 182 -43.29 -3.22 30.41
N LEU A 183 -42.42 -2.23 30.69
CA LEU A 183 -42.60 -1.32 31.82
C LEU A 183 -43.86 -0.46 31.65
N ALA A 184 -44.13 0.06 30.46
CA ALA A 184 -45.36 0.80 30.18
C ALA A 184 -46.61 -0.08 30.40
N PHE A 185 -46.57 -1.35 29.99
CA PHE A 185 -47.66 -2.29 30.22
C PHE A 185 -47.87 -2.60 31.71
N GLN A 186 -46.79 -2.74 32.48
CA GLN A 186 -46.88 -2.95 33.93
C GLN A 186 -47.53 -1.76 34.63
N VAL A 187 -47.13 -0.53 34.31
CA VAL A 187 -47.70 0.69 34.90
C VAL A 187 -49.18 0.85 34.50
N ILE A 188 -49.55 0.56 33.26
CA ILE A 188 -50.96 0.58 32.82
C ILE A 188 -51.77 -0.49 33.56
N LYS A 189 -51.24 -1.71 33.69
CA LYS A 189 -51.90 -2.80 34.41
C LYS A 189 -52.10 -2.46 35.89
N GLU A 190 -51.09 -1.90 36.56
CA GLU A 190 -51.23 -1.44 37.95
C GLU A 190 -52.29 -0.35 38.09
N LYS A 191 -52.37 0.60 37.14
CA LYS A 191 -53.42 1.63 37.15
C LYS A 191 -54.84 1.09 36.88
N ILE A 192 -54.97 0.01 36.12
CA ILE A 192 -56.27 -0.63 35.84
C ILE A 192 -56.70 -1.55 37.00
N VAL A 193 -55.77 -2.25 37.64
CA VAL A 193 -56.05 -3.18 38.75
C VAL A 193 -56.28 -2.46 40.09
N ASN A 194 -55.67 -1.28 40.29
CA ASN A 194 -55.89 -0.44 41.48
C ASN A 194 -57.04 0.57 41.30
N LYS A 195 -58.01 0.26 40.44
CA LYS A 195 -59.24 1.04 40.23
C LYS A 195 -60.45 0.15 40.45
#